data_AF-A0A085ZJL8-F1
#
_entry.id   AF-A0A085ZJL8-F1
#
_cell.length_a   1.000
_cell.length_b   1.000
_cell.length_c   1.000
_cell.angle_alpha   90.00
_cell.angle_beta   90.00
_cell.angle_gamma   90.00
#
_symmetry.space_group_name_H-M   'P 1'
#
loop_
_entity.id
_entity.type
_entity.pdbx_description
1 polymer ?
#
loop_
_entity_poly.entity_id
_entity_poly.type
_entity_poly.pdbx_seq_one_letter_code
_entity_poly.pdbx_strand_id
1 'polypeptide(L)'
;MATTSKLNDTLKSEISEKENVKSEKKVELDFAKNKELLDIILLLPKEAFSSWDWDLEERTKWYNEIKANNYYIDDTPNFFDQIYFEPNKAFFSIVDGPWYINIYKTAENSFIVVTDDIVGDGNELSFYEVKSNKIEKYLNEELFFSNYKELIKNKDADEDCTEKLEVLNDPIFQFDFSVNNKIEIEGSWVLTQNEYGNCLLGNAIQYNFNPETKKFEVEKIYWKQKKNN
;
A
#
# COMPACT_ATOMS: atom_id res chain seq x y z
N MET A 1 -7.53 -56.20 64.50
CA MET A 1 -8.14 -55.00 63.89
C MET A 1 -7.65 -54.92 62.46
N ALA A 2 -8.57 -54.69 61.52
CA ALA A 2 -8.34 -54.62 60.08
C ALA A 2 -8.20 -53.16 59.63
N THR A 3 -7.35 -52.90 58.62
CA THR A 3 -7.46 -51.90 57.53
C THR A 3 -6.13 -51.84 56.74
N THR A 4 -6.00 -52.40 55.53
CA THR A 4 -6.28 -51.85 54.17
C THR A 4 -5.59 -50.53 53.77
N SER A 5 -4.74 -50.65 52.74
CA SER A 5 -4.75 -49.91 51.45
C SER A 5 -4.30 -48.44 51.37
N LYS A 6 -3.24 -48.19 50.57
CA LYS A 6 -3.21 -47.38 49.31
C LYS A 6 -1.73 -47.08 48.96
N LEU A 7 -1.17 -47.70 47.92
CA LEU A 7 -1.12 -47.26 46.51
C LEU A 7 -0.41 -45.92 46.27
N ASN A 8 0.61 -46.03 45.42
CA ASN A 8 1.10 -45.10 44.39
C ASN A 8 2.26 -44.15 44.71
N ASP A 9 3.43 -44.59 44.26
CA ASP A 9 4.26 -43.91 43.26
C ASP A 9 4.33 -42.38 43.36
N THR A 10 5.28 -41.93 44.19
CA THR A 10 5.89 -40.62 44.02
C THR A 10 7.00 -40.73 42.95
N LEU A 11 6.60 -41.02 41.71
CA LEU A 11 7.41 -40.71 40.54
C LEU A 11 7.37 -39.18 40.42
N LYS A 12 8.48 -38.54 40.83
CA LYS A 12 8.81 -37.17 40.50
C LYS A 12 8.60 -36.97 39.00
N SER A 13 7.46 -36.41 38.63
CA SER A 13 7.28 -35.82 37.31
C SER A 13 8.15 -34.57 37.28
N GLU A 14 9.32 -34.70 36.67
CA GLU A 14 9.97 -33.59 35.99
C GLU A 14 8.97 -33.07 34.95
N ILE A 15 8.12 -32.14 35.36
CA ILE A 15 7.41 -31.28 34.44
C ILE A 15 8.50 -30.34 33.94
N SER A 16 9.12 -30.71 32.81
CA SER A 16 9.88 -29.77 32.01
C SER A 16 8.92 -28.64 31.66
N GLU A 17 9.11 -27.48 32.26
CA GLU A 17 8.61 -26.23 31.71
C GLU A 17 9.19 -26.13 30.30
N LYS A 18 8.38 -26.55 29.31
CA LYS A 18 8.61 -26.11 27.94
C LYS A 18 8.36 -24.61 27.97
N GLU A 19 9.42 -23.86 28.15
CA GLU A 19 9.50 -22.48 27.69
C GLU A 19 8.92 -22.48 26.27
N ASN A 20 7.74 -21.90 26.13
CA ASN A 20 7.12 -21.63 24.85
C ASN A 20 7.97 -20.52 24.24
N VAL A 21 9.10 -20.88 23.64
CA VAL A 21 9.90 -19.98 22.81
C VAL A 21 8.98 -19.59 21.67
N LYS A 22 8.37 -18.40 21.80
CA LYS A 22 7.58 -17.77 20.76
C LYS A 22 8.50 -17.69 19.54
N SER A 23 8.29 -18.55 18.56
CA SER A 23 9.16 -18.60 17.39
C SER A 23 9.13 -17.23 16.73
N GLU A 24 10.27 -16.55 16.72
CA GLU A 24 10.46 -15.31 15.98
C GLU A 24 9.98 -15.51 14.54
N LYS A 25 9.00 -14.70 14.13
CA LYS A 25 8.39 -14.83 12.80
C LYS A 25 9.39 -14.26 11.80
N LYS A 26 10.14 -15.15 11.16
CA LYS A 26 11.08 -14.78 10.10
C LYS A 26 10.32 -14.49 8.82
N VAL A 27 10.57 -13.33 8.23
CA VAL A 27 10.04 -12.94 6.93
C VAL A 27 11.19 -12.91 5.93
N GLU A 28 11.16 -13.83 4.98
CA GLU A 28 12.18 -13.92 3.92
C GLU A 28 12.08 -12.73 2.96
N LEU A 29 13.22 -12.11 2.66
CA LEU A 29 13.32 -11.01 1.72
C LEU A 29 14.71 -10.97 1.10
N ASP A 30 14.81 -11.35 -0.18
CA ASP A 30 16.07 -11.29 -0.92
C ASP A 30 16.52 -9.83 -1.08
N PHE A 31 17.63 -9.49 -0.44
CA PHE A 31 18.17 -8.12 -0.45
C PHE A 31 18.58 -7.69 -1.86
N ALA A 32 19.29 -8.56 -2.60
CA ALA A 32 19.83 -8.20 -3.91
C ALA A 32 18.72 -7.95 -4.93
N LYS A 33 17.66 -8.77 -4.88
CA LYS A 33 16.48 -8.64 -5.75
C LYS A 33 15.69 -7.36 -5.47
N ASN A 34 15.63 -6.92 -4.22
CA ASN A 34 14.76 -5.84 -3.75
C ASN A 34 15.50 -4.54 -3.38
N LYS A 35 16.80 -4.48 -3.67
CA LYS A 35 17.70 -3.41 -3.21
C LYS A 35 17.21 -2.01 -3.59
N GLU A 36 16.72 -1.81 -4.81
CA GLU A 36 16.25 -0.48 -5.27
C GLU A 36 15.09 0.02 -4.39
N LEU A 37 14.09 -0.82 -4.11
CA LEU A 37 12.96 -0.44 -3.25
C LEU A 37 13.38 -0.25 -1.79
N LEU A 38 14.25 -1.13 -1.27
CA LEU A 38 14.80 -1.01 0.08
C LEU A 38 15.58 0.29 0.29
N ASP A 39 16.42 0.66 -0.68
CA ASP A 39 17.17 1.92 -0.65
C ASP A 39 16.21 3.12 -0.68
N ILE A 40 15.14 3.06 -1.49
CA ILE A 40 14.13 4.12 -1.58
C ILE A 40 13.37 4.28 -0.25
N ILE A 41 12.98 3.20 0.41
CA ILE A 41 12.30 3.26 1.72
C ILE A 41 13.14 4.03 2.77
N LEU A 42 14.47 3.90 2.74
CA LEU A 42 15.36 4.66 3.62
C LEU A 42 15.44 6.15 3.27
N LEU A 43 15.19 6.53 2.01
CA LEU A 43 15.22 7.92 1.55
C LEU A 43 13.91 8.66 1.82
N LEU A 44 12.80 7.94 1.95
CA LEU A 44 11.49 8.53 2.19
C LEU A 44 11.50 9.36 3.50
N PRO A 45 10.89 10.55 3.50
CA PRO A 45 10.85 11.38 4.68
C PRO A 45 9.81 10.82 5.67
N LYS A 46 9.82 11.32 6.91
CA LYS A 46 8.95 10.76 7.98
C LYS A 46 7.46 10.87 7.62
N GLU A 47 7.08 11.91 6.89
CA GLU A 47 5.71 12.16 6.46
C GLU A 47 5.18 11.08 5.50
N ALA A 48 6.04 10.28 4.88
CA ALA A 48 5.62 9.14 4.06
C ALA A 48 5.07 7.96 4.89
N PHE A 49 5.20 8.01 6.22
CA PHE A 49 4.82 6.95 7.16
C PHE A 49 3.96 7.53 8.30
N SER A 50 3.09 8.50 8.00
CA SER A 50 2.37 9.30 8.99
C SER A 50 1.47 8.45 9.90
N SER A 51 0.92 7.35 9.40
CA SER A 51 0.05 6.43 10.14
C SER A 51 0.75 5.42 11.06
N TRP A 52 2.01 5.07 10.78
CA TRP A 52 2.77 4.07 11.55
C TRP A 52 3.94 4.68 12.33
N ASP A 53 4.29 5.94 12.08
CA ASP A 53 5.39 6.66 12.72
C ASP A 53 6.77 5.99 12.55
N TRP A 54 6.97 5.23 11.46
CA TRP A 54 8.16 4.39 11.24
C TRP A 54 9.42 5.24 11.01
N ASP A 55 10.24 5.38 12.04
CA ASP A 55 11.34 6.32 12.02
C ASP A 55 12.54 5.82 11.19
N LEU A 56 13.51 6.71 10.93
CA LEU A 56 14.67 6.36 10.11
C LEU A 56 15.59 5.34 10.82
N GLU A 57 15.68 5.37 12.15
CA GLU A 57 16.53 4.47 12.92
C GLU A 57 16.02 3.03 12.83
N GLU A 58 14.71 2.84 13.02
CA GLU A 58 14.01 1.57 12.89
C GLU A 58 14.10 1.04 11.46
N ARG A 59 13.79 1.87 10.45
CA ARG A 59 13.96 1.50 9.04
C ARG A 59 15.40 1.09 8.71
N THR A 60 16.39 1.77 9.30
CA THR A 60 17.81 1.44 9.10
C THR A 60 18.18 0.11 9.74
N LYS A 61 17.66 -0.20 10.95
CA LYS A 61 17.86 -1.50 11.59
C LYS A 61 17.26 -2.62 10.74
N TRP A 62 16.01 -2.47 10.32
CA TRP A 62 15.29 -3.40 9.45
C TRP A 62 16.04 -3.64 8.14
N TYR A 63 16.45 -2.58 7.45
CA TYR A 63 17.25 -2.67 6.23
C TYR A 63 18.57 -3.45 6.43
N ASN A 64 19.29 -3.17 7.52
CA ASN A 64 20.58 -3.81 7.78
C ASN A 64 20.42 -5.30 8.10
N GLU A 65 19.33 -5.69 8.75
CA GLU A 65 19.01 -7.10 9.01
C GLU A 65 18.77 -7.86 7.69
N ILE A 66 17.93 -7.31 6.81
CA ILE A 66 17.66 -7.89 5.49
C ILE A 66 18.95 -7.99 4.68
N LYS A 67 19.76 -6.93 4.69
CA LYS A 67 21.04 -6.88 3.99
C LYS A 67 22.01 -7.96 4.46
N ALA A 68 22.05 -8.23 5.77
CA ALA A 68 22.95 -9.23 6.35
C ALA A 68 22.43 -10.67 6.10
N ASN A 69 21.12 -10.86 6.12
CA ASN A 69 20.52 -12.17 6.34
C ASN A 69 19.58 -12.65 5.21
N ASN A 70 19.15 -11.78 4.30
CA ASN A 70 18.03 -12.01 3.36
C ASN A 70 16.70 -12.36 4.04
N TYR A 71 16.53 -11.90 5.28
CA TYR A 71 15.27 -11.94 6.02
C TYR A 71 15.31 -10.86 7.11
N TYR A 72 14.16 -10.57 7.71
CA TYR A 72 14.08 -9.87 8.99
C TYR A 72 13.19 -10.64 9.97
N ILE A 73 13.33 -10.36 11.25
CA ILE A 73 12.45 -10.86 12.30
C ILE A 73 11.31 -9.86 12.51
N ASP A 74 10.09 -10.32 12.32
CA ASP A 74 8.89 -9.57 12.69
C ASP A 74 8.56 -9.85 14.16
N ASP A 75 9.08 -8.98 15.03
CA ASP A 75 8.86 -8.97 16.48
C ASP A 75 7.58 -8.21 16.89
N THR A 76 6.91 -7.55 15.94
CA THR A 76 5.70 -6.77 16.14
C THR A 76 4.54 -7.20 15.22
N PRO A 77 4.18 -8.49 15.17
CA PRO A 77 3.23 -9.02 14.17
C PRO A 77 1.79 -8.50 14.30
N ASN A 78 1.47 -7.80 15.39
CA ASN A 78 0.15 -7.14 15.56
C ASN A 78 0.14 -5.69 15.08
N PHE A 79 1.32 -5.14 14.75
CA PHE A 79 1.51 -3.75 14.36
C PHE A 79 1.97 -3.61 12.92
N PHE A 80 2.60 -4.64 12.39
CA PHE A 80 3.20 -4.66 11.08
C PHE A 80 3.12 -6.06 10.48
N ASP A 81 2.49 -6.16 9.32
CA ASP A 81 2.45 -7.37 8.53
C ASP A 81 2.84 -7.04 7.08
N GLN A 82 4.00 -7.52 6.63
CA GLN A 82 4.35 -7.49 5.21
C GLN A 82 3.48 -8.49 4.45
N ILE A 83 2.53 -7.99 3.67
CA ILE A 83 1.64 -8.81 2.84
C ILE A 83 2.36 -9.25 1.57
N TYR A 84 3.05 -8.32 0.90
CA TYR A 84 3.98 -8.62 -0.19
C TYR A 84 5.11 -7.61 -0.28
N PHE A 85 6.24 -8.06 -0.83
CA PHE A 85 7.39 -7.22 -1.16
C PHE A 85 8.01 -7.72 -2.46
N GLU A 86 7.95 -6.88 -3.49
CA GLU A 86 8.45 -7.11 -4.83
C GLU A 86 9.44 -6.02 -5.23
N PRO A 87 10.27 -6.20 -6.28
CA PRO A 87 11.31 -5.23 -6.65
C PRO A 87 10.80 -3.80 -6.87
N ASN A 88 9.55 -3.65 -7.30
CA ASN A 88 8.95 -2.36 -7.65
C ASN A 88 7.76 -1.96 -6.78
N LYS A 89 7.35 -2.79 -5.82
CA LYS A 89 6.19 -2.48 -4.96
C LYS A 89 6.20 -3.26 -3.65
N ALA A 90 5.61 -2.70 -2.60
CA ALA A 90 5.35 -3.41 -1.35
C ALA A 90 4.02 -2.98 -0.74
N PHE A 91 3.44 -3.88 0.06
CA PHE A 91 2.23 -3.64 0.82
C PHE A 91 2.45 -4.14 2.25
N PHE A 92 2.22 -3.24 3.18
CA PHE A 92 2.23 -3.51 4.61
C PHE A 92 0.84 -3.26 5.19
N SER A 93 0.34 -4.23 5.95
CA SER A 93 -0.79 -4.01 6.84
C SER A 93 -0.25 -3.51 8.17
N ILE A 94 -0.62 -2.29 8.55
CA ILE A 94 -0.26 -1.67 9.82
C ILE A 94 -1.52 -1.50 10.67
N VAL A 95 -1.38 -1.16 11.96
CA VAL A 95 -2.55 -1.08 12.87
C VAL A 95 -3.65 -0.17 12.33
N ASP A 96 -3.25 0.98 11.79
CA ASP A 96 -4.18 2.04 11.42
C ASP A 96 -4.68 1.94 9.97
N GLY A 97 -4.23 0.92 9.23
CA GLY A 97 -4.73 0.58 7.90
C GLY A 97 -3.67 -0.02 6.97
N PRO A 98 -3.91 -0.07 5.66
CA PRO A 98 -2.91 -0.53 4.70
C PRO A 98 -2.00 0.62 4.25
N TRP A 99 -0.71 0.32 4.07
CA TRP A 99 0.27 1.22 3.47
C TRP A 99 0.92 0.58 2.24
N TYR A 100 0.96 1.30 1.14
CA TYR A 100 1.53 0.84 -0.13
C TYR A 100 2.67 1.72 -0.57
N ILE A 101 3.65 1.12 -1.26
CA ILE A 101 4.68 1.82 -2.01
C ILE A 101 4.82 1.20 -3.39
N ASN A 102 4.93 2.04 -4.41
CA ASN A 102 5.18 1.66 -5.78
C ASN A 102 6.27 2.54 -6.36
N ILE A 103 7.23 1.94 -7.07
CA ILE A 103 8.31 2.66 -7.75
C ILE A 103 8.23 2.42 -9.25
N TYR A 104 8.39 3.51 -10.00
CA TYR A 104 8.31 3.55 -11.46
C TYR A 104 9.63 4.08 -11.99
N LYS A 105 10.38 3.22 -12.69
CA LYS A 105 11.71 3.56 -13.20
C LYS A 105 11.59 4.55 -14.36
N THR A 106 12.28 5.69 -14.27
CA THR A 106 12.33 6.72 -15.32
C THR A 106 13.65 6.69 -16.10
N ALA A 107 14.75 6.39 -15.39
CA ALA A 107 16.07 6.19 -15.96
C ALA A 107 16.90 5.33 -14.99
N GLU A 108 18.17 5.12 -15.31
CA GLU A 108 19.09 4.49 -14.35
C GLU A 108 19.17 5.32 -13.05
N ASN A 109 19.01 4.67 -11.91
CA ASN A 109 18.99 5.29 -10.58
C ASN A 109 18.00 6.47 -10.45
N SER A 110 16.91 6.45 -11.23
CA SER A 110 15.88 7.49 -11.22
C SER A 110 14.49 6.89 -11.23
N PHE A 111 13.66 7.28 -10.27
CA PHE A 111 12.35 6.70 -10.02
C PHE A 111 11.32 7.76 -9.69
N ILE A 112 10.08 7.51 -10.06
CA ILE A 112 8.92 8.09 -9.40
C ILE A 112 8.46 7.11 -8.34
N VAL A 113 8.23 7.59 -7.13
CA VAL A 113 7.75 6.81 -6.00
C VAL A 113 6.37 7.33 -5.65
N VAL A 114 5.42 6.41 -5.53
CA VAL A 114 4.06 6.69 -5.08
C VAL A 114 3.82 5.88 -3.82
N THR A 115 3.49 6.55 -2.73
CA THR A 115 3.00 5.91 -1.51
C THR A 115 1.52 6.19 -1.36
N ASP A 116 0.81 5.22 -0.78
CA ASP A 116 -0.62 5.30 -0.46
C ASP A 116 -0.80 4.85 0.99
N ASP A 117 -1.12 5.80 1.86
CA ASP A 117 -1.36 5.58 3.28
C ASP A 117 -2.86 5.72 3.58
N ILE A 118 -3.53 4.59 3.82
CA ILE A 118 -4.98 4.55 4.01
C ILE A 118 -5.28 4.42 5.50
N VAL A 119 -5.88 5.45 6.09
CA VAL A 119 -6.26 5.49 7.51
C VAL A 119 -7.71 5.94 7.69
N GLY A 120 -8.50 5.13 8.39
CA GLY A 120 -9.93 5.39 8.60
C GLY A 120 -10.68 5.55 7.28
N ASP A 121 -11.30 6.71 7.07
CA ASP A 121 -12.03 7.06 5.83
C ASP A 121 -11.15 7.83 4.81
N GLY A 122 -9.87 8.06 5.13
CA GLY A 122 -8.95 8.86 4.33
C GLY A 122 -7.90 8.04 3.58
N ASN A 123 -7.33 8.66 2.55
CA ASN A 123 -6.20 8.17 1.79
C ASN A 123 -5.21 9.34 1.59
N GLU A 124 -3.98 9.19 2.06
CA GLU A 124 -2.89 10.13 1.80
C GLU A 124 -1.96 9.54 0.74
N LEU A 125 -2.09 10.04 -0.49
CA LEU A 125 -1.12 9.78 -1.54
C LEU A 125 0.06 10.72 -1.43
N SER A 126 1.26 10.18 -1.64
CA SER A 126 2.47 11.00 -1.72
C SER A 126 3.33 10.61 -2.91
N PHE A 127 3.84 11.64 -3.57
CA PHE A 127 4.63 11.53 -4.79
C PHE A 127 6.04 12.05 -4.53
N TYR A 128 7.02 11.23 -4.90
CA TYR A 128 8.42 11.62 -4.81
C TYR A 128 9.13 11.29 -6.11
N GLU A 129 10.07 12.15 -6.50
CA GLU A 129 11.07 11.78 -7.47
C GLU A 129 12.36 11.47 -6.75
N VAL A 130 12.90 10.29 -7.01
CA VAL A 130 14.21 9.88 -6.54
C VAL A 130 15.16 9.95 -7.72
N LYS A 131 16.23 10.75 -7.61
CA LYS A 131 17.32 10.83 -8.59
C LYS A 131 18.65 10.66 -7.89
N SER A 132 19.44 9.66 -8.28
CA SER A 132 20.79 9.46 -7.74
C SER A 132 20.83 9.47 -6.19
N ASN A 133 19.92 8.72 -5.58
CA ASN A 133 19.74 8.61 -4.12
C ASN A 133 19.39 9.92 -3.39
N LYS A 134 18.81 10.89 -4.10
CA LYS A 134 18.21 12.10 -3.50
C LYS A 134 16.73 12.11 -3.80
N ILE A 135 15.95 12.49 -2.80
CA ILE A 135 14.51 12.60 -2.91
C ILE A 135 14.10 14.05 -3.05
N GLU A 136 13.25 14.32 -4.02
CA GLU A 136 12.56 15.59 -4.20
C GLU A 136 11.06 15.30 -4.11
N LYS A 137 10.37 15.89 -3.13
CA LYS A 137 8.91 15.73 -3.01
C LYS A 137 8.25 16.41 -4.21
N TYR A 138 7.44 15.66 -4.95
CA TYR A 138 6.60 16.21 -6.00
C TYR A 138 5.29 16.68 -5.36
N LEU A 139 5.06 17.99 -5.40
CA LEU A 139 4.06 18.64 -4.56
C LEU A 139 2.66 18.73 -5.17
N ASN A 140 2.34 18.02 -6.24
CA ASN A 140 1.00 18.15 -6.82
C ASN A 140 0.50 16.87 -7.51
N GLU A 141 -0.47 16.21 -6.89
CA GLU A 141 -1.20 15.07 -7.44
C GLU A 141 -1.92 15.42 -8.74
N GLU A 142 -2.47 16.63 -8.89
CA GLU A 142 -3.11 17.10 -10.14
C GLU A 142 -2.11 17.32 -11.28
N LEU A 143 -0.83 17.54 -10.97
CA LEU A 143 0.22 17.56 -12.00
C LEU A 143 0.62 16.14 -12.40
N PHE A 144 0.46 15.18 -11.49
CA PHE A 144 0.89 13.80 -11.65
C PHE A 144 -0.18 12.94 -12.33
N PHE A 145 -1.42 13.09 -11.89
CA PHE A 145 -2.62 12.58 -12.52
C PHE A 145 -3.33 13.71 -13.24
N SER A 146 -3.74 13.46 -14.47
CA SER A 146 -4.66 14.40 -15.13
C SER A 146 -5.99 14.39 -14.35
N ASN A 147 -6.43 15.59 -13.92
CA ASN A 147 -7.56 15.85 -13.01
C ASN A 147 -8.73 14.85 -13.19
N TYR A 148 -8.75 13.82 -12.34
CA TYR A 148 -9.67 12.68 -12.46
C TYR A 148 -11.13 13.13 -12.58
N LYS A 149 -11.56 14.05 -11.71
CA LYS A 149 -12.95 14.51 -11.62
C LYS A 149 -13.42 15.17 -12.92
N GLU A 150 -12.55 15.95 -13.55
CA GLU A 150 -12.85 16.59 -14.83
C GLU A 150 -12.78 15.61 -16.01
N LEU A 151 -11.88 14.64 -15.96
CA LEU A 151 -11.73 13.65 -17.01
C LEU A 151 -12.95 12.72 -17.13
N ILE A 152 -13.59 12.36 -16.01
CA ILE A 152 -14.76 11.48 -16.05
C ILE A 152 -16.04 12.19 -16.47
N LYS A 153 -16.09 13.52 -16.54
CA LYS A 153 -17.30 14.26 -16.93
C LYS A 153 -17.58 14.10 -18.43
N ASN A 154 -18.83 13.81 -18.77
CA ASN A 154 -19.29 13.87 -20.15
C ASN A 154 -19.52 15.34 -20.55
N LYS A 155 -18.76 15.83 -21.53
CA LYS A 155 -18.83 17.24 -21.97
C LYS A 155 -20.05 17.55 -22.83
N ASP A 156 -20.64 16.52 -23.42
CA ASP A 156 -21.81 16.61 -24.30
C ASP A 156 -23.11 16.27 -23.53
N ALA A 157 -23.13 16.48 -22.21
CA ALA A 157 -24.30 16.20 -21.39
C ALA A 157 -25.42 17.24 -21.65
N ASP A 158 -26.56 16.78 -22.17
CA ASP A 158 -27.67 17.63 -22.62
C ASP A 158 -28.71 17.96 -21.51
N GLU A 159 -28.62 17.37 -20.30
CA GLU A 159 -29.57 17.57 -19.19
C GLU A 159 -28.90 17.63 -17.81
N ASP A 160 -29.67 18.03 -16.79
CA ASP A 160 -29.39 18.36 -15.38
C ASP A 160 -28.33 17.48 -14.66
N CYS A 161 -27.07 17.61 -15.05
CA CYS A 161 -25.95 16.92 -14.43
C CYS A 161 -25.37 17.67 -13.24
N THR A 162 -25.76 18.94 -13.01
CA THR A 162 -25.18 19.77 -11.95
C THR A 162 -25.36 19.13 -10.58
N GLU A 163 -26.59 18.78 -10.21
CA GLU A 163 -26.90 18.13 -8.92
C GLU A 163 -26.21 16.76 -8.81
N LYS A 164 -26.21 15.97 -9.88
CA LYS A 164 -25.54 14.67 -9.92
C LYS A 164 -24.03 14.79 -9.78
N LEU A 165 -23.40 15.85 -10.28
CA LEU A 165 -21.96 16.03 -10.18
C LEU A 165 -21.51 16.52 -8.79
N GLU A 166 -22.43 16.97 -7.93
CA GLU A 166 -22.09 17.34 -6.55
C GLU A 166 -21.52 16.17 -5.75
N VAL A 167 -21.91 14.93 -6.06
CA VAL A 167 -21.34 13.72 -5.43
C VAL A 167 -19.83 13.55 -5.73
N LEU A 168 -19.31 14.21 -6.77
CA LEU A 168 -17.89 14.25 -7.07
C LEU A 168 -17.13 15.29 -6.23
N ASN A 169 -17.80 16.08 -5.39
CA ASN A 169 -17.13 17.00 -4.48
C ASN A 169 -16.48 16.26 -3.30
N ASP A 170 -17.11 15.20 -2.80
CA ASP A 170 -16.59 14.35 -1.71
C ASP A 170 -16.54 12.84 -2.07
N PRO A 171 -15.86 12.45 -3.16
CA PRO A 171 -15.76 11.06 -3.56
C PRO A 171 -14.67 10.37 -2.77
N ILE A 172 -15.03 9.23 -2.16
CA ILE A 172 -14.04 8.25 -1.72
C ILE A 172 -13.42 7.64 -2.98
N PHE A 173 -12.13 7.90 -3.20
CA PHE A 173 -11.35 7.30 -4.27
C PHE A 173 -10.57 6.11 -3.75
N GLN A 174 -10.49 5.07 -4.58
CA GLN A 174 -9.65 3.90 -4.34
C GLN A 174 -8.60 3.81 -5.42
N PHE A 175 -7.36 3.56 -5.02
CA PHE A 175 -6.23 3.39 -5.91
C PHE A 175 -5.83 1.92 -5.96
N ASP A 176 -5.69 1.38 -7.17
CA ASP A 176 -5.23 0.02 -7.41
C ASP A 176 -3.90 0.06 -8.17
N PHE A 177 -2.87 -0.46 -7.52
CA PHE A 177 -1.48 -0.55 -8.00
C PHE A 177 -1.08 -1.99 -8.37
N SER A 178 -2.05 -2.91 -8.50
CA SER A 178 -1.78 -4.33 -8.75
C SER A 178 -1.04 -4.58 -10.06
N VAL A 179 -1.23 -3.72 -11.06
CA VAL A 179 -0.62 -3.85 -12.40
C VAL A 179 0.62 -2.97 -12.51
N ASN A 180 1.74 -3.57 -12.89
CA ASN A 180 2.99 -2.85 -13.10
C ASN A 180 2.84 -1.72 -14.13
N ASN A 181 3.45 -0.57 -13.84
CA ASN A 181 3.38 0.65 -14.66
C ASN A 181 1.98 1.25 -14.83
N LYS A 182 0.99 0.81 -14.06
CA LYS A 182 -0.37 1.35 -14.14
C LYS A 182 -0.91 1.71 -12.76
N ILE A 183 -1.77 2.70 -12.76
CA ILE A 183 -2.58 3.07 -11.60
C ILE A 183 -4.02 3.11 -12.07
N GLU A 184 -4.89 2.42 -11.36
CA GLU A 184 -6.32 2.53 -11.57
C GLU A 184 -6.92 3.32 -10.42
N ILE A 185 -7.65 4.38 -10.76
CA ILE A 185 -8.42 5.18 -9.80
C ILE A 185 -9.89 4.83 -10.01
N GLU A 186 -10.54 4.37 -8.95
CA GLU A 186 -11.97 4.08 -8.93
C GLU A 186 -12.66 5.10 -8.01
N GLY A 187 -13.74 5.71 -8.51
CA GLY A 187 -14.64 6.52 -7.70
C GLY A 187 -15.61 5.66 -6.90
N SER A 188 -16.33 6.28 -5.97
CA SER A 188 -17.29 5.60 -5.10
C SER A 188 -18.22 4.64 -5.87
N TRP A 189 -18.53 3.50 -5.24
CA TRP A 189 -19.40 2.45 -5.77
C TRP A 189 -20.83 2.92 -6.07
N VAL A 190 -21.21 4.11 -5.60
CA VAL A 190 -22.50 4.76 -5.91
C VAL A 190 -22.54 5.34 -7.33
N LEU A 191 -21.37 5.57 -7.96
CA LEU A 191 -21.28 6.08 -9.33
C LEU A 191 -21.55 4.94 -10.31
N THR A 192 -22.83 4.70 -10.61
CA THR A 192 -23.25 3.63 -11.52
C THR A 192 -23.58 4.15 -12.92
N GLN A 193 -23.35 3.31 -13.94
CA GLN A 193 -23.66 3.67 -15.34
C GLN A 193 -25.14 4.00 -15.55
N ASN A 194 -26.03 3.31 -14.86
CA ASN A 194 -27.47 3.51 -14.99
C ASN A 194 -27.91 4.90 -14.48
N GLU A 195 -27.30 5.37 -13.40
CA GLU A 195 -27.68 6.64 -12.78
C GLU A 195 -26.91 7.82 -13.35
N TYR A 196 -25.64 7.62 -13.75
CA TYR A 196 -24.72 8.68 -14.13
C TYR A 196 -24.23 8.61 -15.58
N GLY A 197 -24.64 7.62 -16.37
CA GLY A 197 -24.14 7.38 -17.74
C GLY A 197 -24.32 8.55 -18.72
N ASN A 198 -25.29 9.44 -18.47
CA ASN A 198 -25.48 10.64 -19.27
C ASN A 198 -24.52 11.79 -18.85
N CYS A 199 -24.06 11.78 -17.60
CA CYS A 199 -23.24 12.84 -16.99
C CYS A 199 -21.75 12.48 -16.92
N LEU A 200 -21.42 11.19 -16.89
CA LEU A 200 -20.07 10.68 -16.74
C LEU A 200 -19.71 9.72 -17.88
N LEU A 201 -18.43 9.71 -18.26
CA LEU A 201 -17.84 8.76 -19.19
C LEU A 201 -17.52 7.41 -18.52
N GLY A 202 -17.37 7.40 -17.20
CA GLY A 202 -17.05 6.23 -16.39
C GLY A 202 -16.96 6.57 -14.90
N ASN A 203 -16.77 5.55 -14.08
CA ASN A 203 -16.48 5.66 -12.65
C ASN A 203 -15.06 5.19 -12.29
N ALA A 204 -14.25 4.82 -13.29
CA ALA A 204 -12.86 4.45 -13.12
C ALA A 204 -12.01 4.98 -14.27
N ILE A 205 -10.77 5.36 -13.95
CA ILE A 205 -9.74 5.73 -14.93
C ILE A 205 -8.53 4.82 -14.70
N GLN A 206 -8.06 4.20 -15.78
CA GLN A 206 -6.76 3.52 -15.79
C GLN A 206 -5.73 4.46 -16.41
N TYR A 207 -4.65 4.69 -15.69
CA TYR A 207 -3.50 5.42 -16.16
C TYR A 207 -2.32 4.48 -16.43
N ASN A 208 -1.52 4.81 -17.43
CA ASN A 208 -0.27 4.15 -17.74
C ASN A 208 0.90 5.13 -17.52
N PHE A 209 1.95 4.67 -16.84
CA PHE A 209 3.13 5.47 -16.58
C PHE A 209 3.97 5.63 -17.84
N ASN A 210 4.27 6.88 -18.20
CA ASN A 210 5.22 7.22 -19.24
C ASN A 210 6.56 7.62 -18.61
N PRO A 211 7.62 6.80 -18.74
CA PRO A 211 8.92 7.09 -18.13
C PRO A 211 9.64 8.30 -18.76
N GLU A 212 9.33 8.66 -20.01
CA GLU A 212 9.94 9.80 -20.69
C GLU A 212 9.41 11.13 -20.16
N THR A 213 8.09 11.22 -19.98
CA THR A 213 7.41 12.42 -19.47
C THR A 213 7.31 12.42 -17.95
N LYS A 214 7.56 11.27 -17.31
CA LYS A 214 7.43 11.01 -15.86
C LYS A 214 6.00 11.21 -15.35
N LYS A 215 5.01 10.98 -16.21
CA LYS A 215 3.60 11.25 -15.91
C LYS A 215 2.74 10.01 -16.12
N PHE A 216 1.59 10.00 -15.46
CA PHE A 216 0.54 9.03 -15.70
C PHE A 216 -0.42 9.56 -16.77
N GLU A 217 -0.43 8.87 -17.90
CA GLU A 217 -1.28 9.20 -19.04
C GLU A 217 -2.54 8.34 -19.02
N VAL A 218 -3.68 8.93 -19.34
CA VAL A 218 -4.97 8.22 -19.39
C VAL A 218 -4.90 7.15 -20.47
N GLU A 219 -5.03 5.88 -20.08
CA GLU A 219 -5.15 4.76 -21.02
C GLU A 219 -6.60 4.55 -21.40
N LYS A 220 -7.51 4.57 -20.41
CA LYS A 220 -8.95 4.43 -20.64
C LYS A 220 -9.77 4.95 -19.46
N ILE A 221 -10.99 5.38 -19.79
CA ILE A 221 -12.06 5.69 -18.83
C ILE A 221 -13.17 4.66 -19.07
N TYR A 222 -13.70 4.04 -18.03
CA TYR A 222 -14.69 2.98 -18.17
C TYR A 222 -15.59 2.85 -16.93
N TRP A 223 -16.66 2.09 -17.10
CA TRP A 223 -17.56 1.69 -16.02
C TRP A 223 -17.06 0.39 -15.40
N LYS A 224 -16.48 0.49 -14.20
CA LYS A 224 -16.13 -0.64 -13.36
C LYS A 224 -17.37 -1.10 -12.61
N GLN A 225 -17.70 -2.37 -12.78
CA GLN A 225 -18.84 -3.00 -12.10
C GLN A 225 -18.47 -3.30 -10.66
N LYS A 226 -19.45 -3.14 -9.75
CA LYS A 226 -19.30 -3.53 -8.35
C LYS A 226 -18.89 -5.01 -8.27
N LYS A 227 -17.76 -5.31 -7.65
CA LYS A 227 -17.43 -6.68 -7.27
C LYS A 227 -18.37 -7.07 -6.13
N ASN A 228 -19.31 -7.96 -6.40
CA ASN A 228 -20.06 -8.63 -5.35
C ASN A 228 -19.09 -9.60 -4.68
N ASN A 229 -18.51 -9.20 -3.56
CA ASN A 229 -17.83 -10.11 -2.64
C ASN A 229 -18.88 -10.84 -1.80
#